data_AF-A0A9D2Q2F3-F1
#
_entry.id   AF-A0A9D2Q2F3-F1
#
_cell.length_a   1.000
_cell.length_b   1.000
_cell.length_c   1.000
_cell.angle_alpha   90.00
_cell.angle_beta   90.00
_cell.angle_gamma   90.00
#
_symmetry.space_group_name_H-M   'P 1'
#
loop_
_entity.id
_entity.type
_entity.pdbx_description
1 polymer ?
#
loop_
_entity_poly.entity_id
_entity_poly.type
_entity_poly.pdbx_seq_one_letter_code
_entity_poly.pdbx_strand_id
1 'polypeptide(L)'
;EQNPPPGRPRGHSIHAYDVVEGRHAKNGRELVEVSPGLPDGFRVDSEGNLWSSSLSGIQVFTPAGEKLGEIPVPEKIANCTFGGADGSTLYICASTSIYRIRTRARDAAADRWPGAR
;
A
#
# COMPACT_ATOMS: atom_id res chain seq x y z
N GLU A 1 11.91 -16.56 15.72
CA GLU A 1 10.52 -16.12 15.48
C GLU A 1 9.62 -17.33 15.70
N GLN A 2 8.71 -17.30 16.69
CA GLN A 2 7.87 -18.47 17.01
C GLN A 2 6.72 -18.55 16.01
N ASN A 3 6.45 -19.75 15.51
CA ASN A 3 5.37 -20.01 14.56
C ASN A 3 4.03 -19.61 15.21
N PRO A 4 3.19 -18.76 14.59
CA PRO A 4 1.93 -18.35 15.20
C PRO A 4 0.96 -19.55 15.33
N PRO A 5 0.03 -19.52 16.29
CA PRO A 5 -0.96 -20.56 16.45
C PRO A 5 -1.80 -20.74 15.17
N PRO A 6 -2.27 -21.98 14.88
CA PRO A 6 -3.04 -22.28 13.68
C PRO A 6 -4.31 -21.41 13.62
N GLY A 7 -4.52 -20.76 12.47
CA GLY A 7 -5.67 -19.88 12.23
C GLY A 7 -5.42 -18.39 12.48
N ARG A 8 -4.27 -18.00 13.05
CA ARG A 8 -3.84 -16.60 13.04
C ARG A 8 -3.16 -16.33 11.69
N PRO A 9 -3.64 -15.35 10.89
CA PRO A 9 -2.90 -14.88 9.74
C PRO A 9 -1.48 -14.57 10.19
N ARG A 10 -0.47 -15.05 9.46
CA ARG A 10 0.90 -14.56 9.66
C ARG A 10 0.77 -13.05 9.53
N GLY A 11 1.04 -12.29 10.60
CA GLY A 11 0.47 -10.94 10.83
C GLY A 11 0.93 -9.85 9.85
N HIS A 12 1.45 -10.26 8.70
CA HIS A 12 2.08 -9.49 7.66
C HIS A 12 1.15 -9.42 6.44
N SER A 13 -0.17 -9.43 6.61
CA SER A 13 -1.10 -9.47 5.47
C SER A 13 -2.08 -8.30 5.44
N ILE A 14 -2.43 -7.89 4.22
CA ILE A 14 -3.46 -6.89 3.95
C ILE A 14 -4.72 -7.64 3.52
N HIS A 15 -5.85 -7.25 4.11
CA HIS A 15 -7.15 -7.91 3.91
C HIS A 15 -8.08 -7.00 3.11
N ALA A 16 -8.88 -7.61 2.24
CA ALA A 16 -9.93 -6.94 1.49
C ALA A 16 -11.31 -7.36 2.02
N TYR A 17 -12.24 -6.42 2.01
CA TYR A 17 -13.63 -6.62 2.43
C TYR A 17 -14.57 -5.99 1.41
N ASP A 18 -15.72 -6.59 1.24
CA ASP A 18 -16.79 -6.00 0.45
C ASP A 18 -17.47 -4.91 1.29
N VAL A 19 -17.62 -3.71 0.73
CA VAL A 19 -18.31 -2.59 1.38
C VAL A 19 -19.80 -2.65 1.03
N VAL A 20 -20.61 -3.06 1.99
CA VAL A 20 -22.08 -3.21 1.85
C VAL A 20 -22.76 -1.96 2.40
N GLU A 21 -23.66 -1.38 1.59
CA GLU A 21 -24.42 -0.15 1.92
C GLU A 21 -23.53 1.04 2.34
N GLY A 22 -22.28 1.07 1.87
CA GLY A 22 -21.32 2.13 2.18
C GLY A 22 -20.89 2.22 3.65
N ARG A 23 -21.27 1.26 4.50
CA ARG A 23 -21.06 1.34 5.96
C ARG A 23 -20.60 0.05 6.63
N HIS A 24 -20.79 -1.10 5.99
CA HIS A 24 -20.43 -2.40 6.57
C HIS A 24 -19.35 -3.09 5.76
N ALA A 25 -18.35 -3.65 6.44
CA ALA A 25 -17.36 -4.54 5.83
C ALA A 25 -17.81 -6.00 6.01
N LYS A 26 -17.92 -6.76 4.92
CA LYS A 26 -18.26 -8.19 4.92
C LYS A 26 -17.29 -8.99 4.05
N ASN A 27 -17.35 -10.32 4.16
CA ASN A 27 -16.61 -11.26 3.31
C ASN A 27 -15.09 -11.00 3.30
N GLY A 28 -14.51 -10.82 4.49
CA GLY A 28 -13.09 -10.57 4.65
C GLY A 28 -12.24 -11.70 4.08
N ARG A 29 -11.23 -11.32 3.31
CA ARG A 29 -10.25 -12.23 2.70
C ARG A 29 -8.87 -11.62 2.76
N GLU A 30 -7.87 -12.47 2.96
CA GLU A 30 -6.48 -12.05 2.76
C GLU A 30 -6.28 -11.71 1.28
N LEU A 31 -5.77 -10.51 0.99
CA LEU A 31 -5.49 -10.06 -0.37
C LEU A 31 -4.01 -10.31 -0.71
N VAL A 32 -3.11 -9.88 0.18
CA VAL A 32 -1.66 -10.07 0.00
C VAL A 32 -0.97 -10.33 1.33
N GLU A 33 0.09 -11.13 1.29
CA GLU A 33 1.14 -11.18 2.31
C GLU A 33 2.27 -10.22 1.89
N VAL A 34 2.64 -9.30 2.77
CA VAL A 34 3.78 -8.39 2.61
C VAL A 34 4.99 -9.01 3.28
N SER A 35 6.06 -9.20 2.51
CA SER A 35 7.30 -9.78 3.02
C SER A 35 8.50 -9.26 2.24
N PRO A 36 9.61 -8.88 2.90
CA PRO A 36 9.83 -8.95 4.35
C PRO A 36 9.14 -7.81 5.11
N GLY A 37 8.85 -8.07 6.40
CA GLY A 37 8.30 -7.07 7.33
C GLY A 37 6.79 -7.09 7.46
N LEU A 38 6.26 -5.99 8.00
CA LEU A 38 4.84 -5.77 8.26
C LEU A 38 4.34 -4.62 7.38
N PRO A 39 3.13 -4.73 6.80
CA PRO A 39 2.46 -3.59 6.20
C PRO A 39 2.00 -2.62 7.30
N ASP A 40 2.25 -1.33 7.11
CA ASP A 40 1.73 -0.25 7.96
C ASP A 40 0.80 0.64 7.11
N GLY A 41 1.35 1.66 6.45
CA GLY A 41 0.62 2.50 5.51
C GLY A 41 0.62 1.97 4.07
N PHE A 42 -0.52 2.10 3.39
CA PHE A 42 -0.67 1.78 1.98
C PHE A 42 -1.51 2.81 1.21
N ARG A 43 -1.42 2.77 -0.11
CA ARG A 43 -2.24 3.55 -1.06
C ARG A 43 -2.71 2.68 -2.22
N VAL A 44 -3.67 3.19 -2.96
CA VAL A 44 -4.18 2.59 -4.20
C VAL A 44 -4.01 3.58 -5.32
N ASP A 45 -3.51 3.14 -6.47
CA ASP A 45 -3.39 3.98 -7.66
C ASP A 45 -4.66 3.92 -8.54
N SER A 46 -4.70 4.74 -9.59
CA SER A 46 -5.85 4.87 -10.50
C SER A 46 -6.19 3.59 -11.28
N GLU A 47 -5.28 2.61 -11.31
CA GLU A 47 -5.53 1.29 -11.92
C GLU A 47 -5.97 0.25 -10.87
N GLY A 48 -6.06 0.65 -9.61
CA GLY A 48 -6.44 -0.23 -8.49
C GLY A 48 -5.27 -1.01 -7.90
N ASN A 49 -4.02 -0.74 -8.31
CA ASN A 49 -2.88 -1.42 -7.72
C ASN A 49 -2.65 -0.93 -6.28
N LEU A 50 -2.29 -1.86 -5.39
CA LEU A 50 -2.00 -1.61 -3.99
C LEU A 50 -0.50 -1.33 -3.80
N TRP A 51 -0.19 -0.19 -3.20
CA TRP A 51 1.16 0.26 -2.86
C TRP A 51 1.33 0.20 -1.35
N SER A 52 2.05 -0.78 -0.82
CA SER A 52 2.21 -1.00 0.62
C SER A 52 3.63 -0.72 1.09
N SER A 53 3.78 -0.13 2.28
CA SER A 53 5.04 -0.16 3.00
C SER A 53 5.46 -1.59 3.36
N SER A 54 6.77 -1.80 3.49
CA SER A 54 7.38 -3.04 3.98
C SER A 54 8.66 -2.73 4.77
N LEU A 55 9.41 -3.77 5.18
CA LEU A 55 10.73 -3.60 5.78
C LEU A 55 11.79 -3.09 4.78
N SER A 56 11.62 -3.38 3.49
CA SER A 56 12.64 -3.16 2.45
C SER A 56 12.27 -2.12 1.40
N GLY A 57 11.00 -1.72 1.31
CA GLY A 57 10.56 -0.79 0.28
C GLY A 57 9.06 -0.57 0.22
N ILE A 58 8.61 0.00 -0.90
CA ILE A 58 7.20 0.01 -1.28
C ILE A 58 6.94 -1.15 -2.22
N GLN A 59 6.13 -2.11 -1.78
CA GLN A 59 5.70 -3.23 -2.60
C GLN A 59 4.42 -2.88 -3.35
N VAL A 60 4.37 -3.22 -4.63
CA VAL A 60 3.23 -2.92 -5.50
C VAL A 60 2.57 -4.22 -5.93
N PHE A 61 1.25 -4.29 -5.78
CA PHE A 61 0.44 -5.46 -6.10
C PHE A 61 -0.73 -5.08 -7.02
N THR A 62 -1.13 -5.99 -7.89
CA THR A 62 -2.35 -5.84 -8.71
C THR A 62 -3.60 -5.81 -7.82
N PRO A 63 -4.78 -5.40 -8.34
CA PRO A 63 -6.05 -5.51 -7.61
C PRO A 63 -6.39 -6.94 -7.15
N ALA A 64 -5.82 -7.95 -7.83
CA ALA A 64 -5.99 -9.36 -7.49
C ALA A 64 -4.97 -9.87 -6.45
N GLY A 65 -4.01 -9.04 -6.03
CA GLY A 65 -2.99 -9.40 -5.04
C GLY A 65 -1.68 -9.96 -5.62
N GLU A 66 -1.48 -9.90 -6.93
CA GLU A 66 -0.22 -10.37 -7.55
C GLU A 66 0.87 -9.30 -7.41
N LYS A 67 2.08 -9.66 -6.94
CA LYS A 67 3.18 -8.70 -6.78
C LYS A 67 3.71 -8.26 -8.15
N LEU A 68 3.60 -6.96 -8.45
CA LEU A 68 4.16 -6.34 -9.66
C LEU A 68 5.64 -5.97 -9.48
N GLY A 69 6.04 -5.58 -8.28
CA GLY A 69 7.42 -5.16 -8.02
C GLY A 69 7.61 -4.48 -6.68
N GLU A 70 8.77 -3.84 -6.53
CA GLU A 70 9.17 -3.16 -5.29
C GLU A 70 10.06 -1.95 -5.59
N ILE A 71 9.83 -0.85 -4.87
CA ILE A 71 10.72 0.31 -4.85
C ILE A 71 11.57 0.21 -3.59
N PRO A 72 12.87 -0.11 -3.69
CA PRO A 72 13.72 -0.30 -2.52
C PRO A 72 13.99 1.04 -1.82
N VAL A 73 13.97 1.00 -0.49
CA VAL A 73 14.35 2.13 0.38
C VAL A 73 15.27 1.57 1.47
N PRO A 74 16.40 2.21 1.80
CA PRO A 74 17.43 1.61 2.68
C PRO A 74 17.06 1.62 4.18
N GLU A 75 15.76 1.60 4.52
CA GLU A 75 15.25 1.59 5.88
C GLU A 75 13.76 1.23 5.90
N LYS A 76 13.25 0.78 7.06
CA LYS A 76 11.85 0.39 7.27
C LYS A 76 10.90 1.56 6.99
N ILE A 77 9.81 1.27 6.29
CA ILE A 77 8.83 2.25 5.85
C ILE A 77 7.59 2.18 6.74
N ALA A 78 7.15 3.34 7.23
CA ALA A 78 5.90 3.46 7.98
C ALA A 78 4.72 3.78 7.05
N ASN A 79 4.87 4.70 6.10
CA ASN A 79 3.75 5.14 5.27
C ASN A 79 4.19 5.64 3.90
N CYS A 80 3.24 5.76 2.97
CA CYS A 80 3.44 6.43 1.69
C CYS A 80 2.18 7.17 1.26
N THR A 81 2.35 8.19 0.41
CA THR A 81 1.23 8.89 -0.22
C THR A 81 1.62 9.42 -1.59
N PHE A 82 0.68 9.38 -2.52
CA PHE A 82 0.83 10.11 -3.77
C PHE A 82 0.58 11.61 -3.53
N GLY A 83 1.16 12.43 -4.40
CA GLY A 83 1.09 13.88 -4.37
C GLY A 83 1.79 14.48 -5.58
N GLY A 84 2.17 15.75 -5.46
CA GLY A 84 2.58 16.57 -6.61
C GLY A 84 1.39 17.07 -7.42
N ALA A 85 1.62 18.02 -8.32
CA ALA A 85 0.55 18.70 -9.06
C ALA A 85 -0.32 17.75 -9.90
N ASP A 86 0.25 16.63 -10.36
CA ASP A 86 -0.42 15.64 -11.19
C ASP A 86 -0.69 14.31 -10.47
N GLY A 87 -0.47 14.25 -9.15
CA GLY A 87 -0.66 13.03 -8.35
C GLY A 87 0.31 11.88 -8.68
N SER A 88 1.38 12.13 -9.45
CA SER A 88 2.35 11.09 -9.87
C SER A 88 3.67 11.11 -9.09
N THR A 89 3.72 11.77 -7.93
CA THR A 89 4.89 11.72 -7.04
C THR A 89 4.54 10.94 -5.79
N LEU A 90 5.24 9.83 -5.55
CA LEU A 90 5.11 9.07 -4.32
C LEU A 90 6.07 9.63 -3.26
N TYR A 91 5.52 10.06 -2.14
CA TYR A 91 6.25 10.42 -0.93
C TYR A 91 6.26 9.22 0.02
N ILE A 92 7.41 8.93 0.61
CA ILE A 92 7.63 7.75 1.44
C ILE A 92 8.18 8.21 2.78
N CYS A 93 7.47 7.88 3.86
CA CYS A 93 7.91 8.13 5.22
C CYS A 93 8.61 6.88 5.77
N ALA A 94 9.93 6.94 5.81
CA ALA A 94 10.75 5.89 6.39
C ALA A 94 11.06 6.17 7.87
N SER A 95 11.94 5.38 8.48
CA SER A 95 12.21 5.43 9.91
C SER A 95 12.92 6.72 10.33
N THR A 96 13.78 7.27 9.47
CA THR A 96 14.64 8.42 9.76
C THR A 96 14.57 9.51 8.68
N SER A 97 13.98 9.19 7.52
CA SER A 97 13.97 10.07 6.36
C SER A 97 12.62 10.11 5.65
N ILE A 98 12.38 11.19 4.89
CA ILE A 98 11.32 11.25 3.88
C ILE A 98 11.96 11.15 2.50
N TYR A 99 11.50 10.21 1.69
CA TYR A 99 11.90 10.06 0.30
C TYR A 99 10.78 10.54 -0.63
N ARG A 100 11.14 10.88 -1.87
CA ARG A 100 10.17 11.05 -2.94
C ARG A 100 10.68 10.44 -4.23
N ILE A 101 9.77 9.88 -5.02
CA ILE A 101 10.06 9.37 -6.35
C ILE A 101 8.90 9.69 -7.29
N ARG A 102 9.22 10.07 -8.52
CA ARG A 102 8.20 10.24 -9.56
C ARG A 102 7.86 8.87 -10.15
N THR A 103 6.57 8.57 -10.24
CA THR A 103 6.05 7.29 -10.74
C THR A 103 5.31 7.51 -12.06
N ARG A 104 4.97 6.41 -12.73
CA ARG A 104 4.01 6.42 -13.85
C ARG A 104 2.56 6.27 -13.39
N ALA A 105 2.38 5.85 -12.14
CA ALA A 105 1.07 5.73 -11.51
C ALA A 105 0.55 7.09 -11.05
N ARG A 106 -0.75 7.17 -10.76
CA ARG A 106 -1.43 8.32 -10.18
C ARG A 106 -2.27 7.88 -9.01
N ASP A 107 -2.45 8.75 -8.03
CA ASP A 107 -3.39 8.49 -6.92
C ASP A 107 -4.80 8.14 -7.46
N ALA A 108 -5.44 7.11 -6.90
CA ALA A 108 -6.85 6.80 -7.18
C ALA A 108 -7.79 7.99 -6.87
N ALA A 109 -7.37 8.90 -6.00
CA ALA A 109 -8.09 10.11 -5.64
C ALA A 109 -7.58 11.38 -6.35
N ALA A 110 -6.66 11.29 -7.32
CA ALA A 110 -6.05 12.45 -7.96
C ALA A 110 -7.08 13.42 -8.56
N ASP A 111 -8.12 12.88 -9.21
CA ASP A 111 -9.19 13.67 -9.83
C ASP A 111 -10.14 14.34 -8.81
N ARG A 112 -10.05 13.94 -7.53
CA ARG A 112 -10.85 14.49 -6.44
C ARG A 112 -10.16 15.66 -5.73
N TRP A 113 -8.91 15.95 -6.08
CA TRP A 113 -8.16 17.04 -5.47
C TRP A 113 -8.56 18.40 -6.09
N PRO A 114 -9.01 19.39 -5.29
CA PRO A 114 -9.45 20.69 -5.81
C PRO A 114 -8.37 21.48 -6.57
N GLY A 115 -7.08 21.19 -6.31
CA GLY A 115 -5.94 21.85 -6.97
C GLY A 115 -5.41 21.14 -8.22
N ALA A 116 -6.10 20.10 -8.72
CA ALA A 116 -5.70 19.35 -9.92
C ALA A 116 -6.26 19.95 -11.24
N ARG A 117 -6.72 21.21 -11.20
CA ARG A 117 -7.16 21.97 -12.39
C ARG A 117 -6.24 23.16 -12.64
#